data_AF-A0A8D8A9A6-F1
#
_entry.id   AF-A0A8D8A9A6-F1
#
_cell.length_a   1.000
_cell.length_b   1.000
_cell.length_c   1.000
_cell.angle_alpha   90.00
_cell.angle_beta   90.00
_cell.angle_gamma   90.00
#
_symmetry.space_group_name_H-M   'P 1'
#
loop_
_entity.id
_entity.type
_entity.pdbx_description
1 polymer ?
#
loop_
_entity_poly.entity_id
_entity_poly.type
_entity_poly.pdbx_seq_one_letter_code
_entity_poly.pdbx_strand_id
1 'polypeptide(L)'
;MLVKAEKVCRICAFEDTLHDLTLGQNADHGRKFSSLTAIEIDATAPWLCEGCLARLNDAYDFVQACVEAENRRKSLLVIKREEDEMHEEPMVEARDEPAGQNQAEDHSEF
;
A
#
# COMPACT_ATOMS: atom_id res chain seq x y z
N MET A 1 18.44 44.08 -5.17
CA MET A 1 17.09 44.35 -5.70
C MET A 1 16.13 43.39 -5.00
N LEU A 2 15.12 43.88 -4.28
CA LEU A 2 14.02 43.01 -3.81
C LEU A 2 13.14 42.73 -5.02
N VAL A 3 13.23 41.52 -5.57
CA VAL A 3 12.26 41.04 -6.55
C VAL A 3 10.95 40.91 -5.78
N LYS A 4 9.95 41.76 -6.08
CA LYS A 4 8.59 41.54 -5.58
C LYS A 4 8.12 40.23 -6.22
N ALA A 5 7.87 39.21 -5.41
CA ALA A 5 7.21 38.02 -5.90
C ALA A 5 5.83 38.42 -6.43
N GLU A 6 5.56 38.12 -7.69
CA GLU A 6 4.23 38.27 -8.25
C GLU A 6 3.28 37.31 -7.53
N LYS A 7 2.17 37.86 -7.03
CA LYS A 7 1.16 37.08 -6.31
C LYS A 7 0.29 36.36 -7.36
N VAL A 8 0.79 35.23 -7.84
CA VAL A 8 0.16 34.39 -8.88
C VAL A 8 0.06 32.94 -8.41
N CYS A 9 -0.88 32.19 -8.97
CA CYS A 9 -0.98 30.75 -8.76
C CYS A 9 0.28 30.05 -9.28
N ARG A 10 0.91 29.23 -8.43
CA ARG A 10 2.14 28.50 -8.75
C ARG A 10 2.00 27.54 -9.93
N ILE A 11 0.79 27.05 -10.21
CA ILE A 11 0.54 26.06 -11.28
C ILE A 11 0.14 26.73 -12.60
N CYS A 12 -0.77 27.70 -12.56
CA CYS A 12 -1.40 28.24 -13.78
C CYS A 12 -1.19 29.75 -13.99
N ALA A 13 -0.41 30.40 -13.11
CA ALA A 13 -0.16 31.84 -13.11
C ALA A 13 -1.40 32.74 -13.01
N PHE A 14 -2.56 32.18 -12.66
CA PHE A 14 -3.78 32.97 -12.43
C PHE A 14 -3.63 33.87 -11.19
N GLU A 15 -4.15 35.09 -11.24
CA GLU A 15 -3.88 36.14 -10.22
C GLU A 15 -4.98 36.28 -9.16
N ASP A 16 -6.16 35.69 -9.38
CA ASP A 16 -7.31 35.85 -8.49
C ASP A 16 -7.57 34.59 -7.64
N THR A 17 -8.33 34.76 -6.55
CA THR A 17 -8.74 33.72 -5.59
C THR A 17 -7.59 32.83 -5.10
N LEU A 18 -6.52 33.49 -4.66
CA LEU A 18 -5.27 32.83 -4.25
C LEU A 18 -5.27 32.42 -2.77
N HIS A 19 -4.98 31.14 -2.55
CA HIS A 19 -4.80 30.51 -1.25
C HIS A 19 -3.32 30.33 -0.95
N ASP A 20 -2.86 30.90 0.16
CA ASP A 20 -1.48 30.77 0.63
C ASP A 20 -1.29 29.44 1.39
N LEU A 21 -0.48 28.54 0.84
CA LEU A 21 -0.23 27.21 1.40
C LEU A 21 0.69 27.22 2.64
N THR A 22 1.32 28.35 2.97
CA THR A 22 2.15 28.47 4.18
C THR A 22 1.31 28.78 5.42
N LEU A 23 0.05 29.20 5.25
CA LEU A 23 -0.87 29.46 6.35
C LEU A 23 -1.36 28.14 6.97
N GLY A 24 -1.41 28.08 8.30
CA GLY A 24 -1.83 26.89 9.04
C GLY A 24 -3.22 26.37 8.65
N GLN A 25 -4.16 27.26 8.33
CA GLN A 25 -5.50 26.90 7.84
C GLN A 25 -5.50 26.15 6.49
N ASN A 26 -4.43 26.28 5.71
CA ASN A 26 -4.24 25.62 4.41
C ASN A 26 -3.17 24.51 4.48
N ALA A 27 -2.72 24.12 5.67
CA ALA A 27 -1.63 23.15 5.84
C ALA A 27 -1.94 21.81 5.16
N ASP A 28 -3.20 21.39 5.18
CA ASP A 28 -3.66 20.16 4.52
C ASP A 28 -3.46 20.23 3.00
N HIS A 29 -3.77 21.38 2.39
CA HIS A 29 -3.53 21.61 0.96
C HIS A 29 -2.03 21.61 0.65
N GLY A 30 -1.20 22.22 1.52
CA GLY A 30 0.26 22.18 1.39
C GLY A 30 0.80 20.74 1.40
N ARG A 31 0.34 19.90 2.33
CA ARG A 31 0.75 18.48 2.40
C ARG A 31 0.31 17.70 1.17
N LYS A 32 -0.94 17.87 0.72
CA LYS A 32 -1.44 17.26 -0.52
C LYS A 32 -0.57 17.64 -1.71
N PHE A 33 -0.27 18.93 -1.86
CA PHE A 33 0.56 19.45 -2.95
C PHE A 33 1.96 18.84 -2.94
N SER A 34 2.63 18.83 -1.79
CA SER A 34 3.97 18.23 -1.67
C SER A 34 3.98 16.71 -1.86
N SER A 35 2.88 16.01 -1.55
CA SER A 35 2.80 14.56 -1.77
C SER A 35 2.62 14.17 -3.24
N LEU A 36 1.96 15.02 -4.02
CA LEU A 36 1.65 14.75 -5.43
C LEU A 36 2.62 15.39 -6.41
N THR A 37 3.27 16.47 -5.99
CA THR A 37 4.16 17.26 -6.86
C THR A 37 5.58 17.23 -6.28
N ALA A 38 6.58 17.18 -7.16
CA ALA A 38 7.97 17.39 -6.77
C ALA A 38 8.33 18.89 -6.64
N ILE A 39 7.32 19.76 -6.50
CA ILE A 39 7.50 21.21 -6.47
C ILE A 39 7.61 21.66 -5.02
N GLU A 40 8.72 22.33 -4.70
CA GLU A 40 8.91 22.94 -3.39
C GLU A 40 7.98 24.15 -3.22
N ILE A 41 7.25 24.17 -2.11
CA ILE A 41 6.53 25.35 -1.63
C ILE A 41 7.52 26.14 -0.78
N ASP A 42 7.98 27.26 -1.32
CA ASP A 42 8.76 28.23 -0.57
C ASP A 42 7.90 29.43 -0.15
N ALA A 43 8.39 30.21 0.80
CA ALA A 43 7.68 31.40 1.29
C ALA A 43 7.56 32.53 0.24
N THR A 44 8.20 32.39 -0.92
CA THR A 44 8.22 33.43 -1.96
C THR A 44 7.10 33.29 -2.97
N ALA A 45 6.60 32.07 -3.24
CA ALA A 45 5.46 31.84 -4.12
C ALA A 45 4.53 30.71 -3.64
N PRO A 46 3.91 30.83 -2.44
CA PRO A 46 3.13 29.76 -1.84
C PRO A 46 1.67 29.69 -2.30
N TRP A 47 1.28 30.37 -3.38
CA TRP A 47 -0.13 30.56 -3.71
C TRP A 47 -0.65 29.55 -4.74
N LEU A 48 -1.86 29.04 -4.49
CA LEU A 48 -2.67 28.33 -5.49
C LEU A 48 -4.02 29.03 -5.66
N CYS A 49 -4.50 29.14 -6.89
CA CYS A 49 -5.87 29.55 -7.13
C CYS A 49 -6.85 28.44 -6.77
N GLU A 50 -8.09 28.80 -6.46
CA GLU A 50 -9.18 27.87 -6.13
C GLU A 50 -9.34 26.74 -7.16
N GLY A 51 -9.26 27.05 -8.46
CA GLY A 51 -9.37 26.04 -9.51
C GLY A 51 -8.25 25.00 -9.52
N CYS A 52 -7.02 25.42 -9.19
CA CYS A 52 -5.90 24.50 -9.03
C CYS A 52 -6.00 23.70 -7.72
N LEU A 53 -6.53 24.31 -6.67
CA LEU A 53 -6.78 23.66 -5.39
C LEU A 53 -7.81 22.52 -5.52
N ALA A 54 -8.90 22.75 -6.26
CA ALA A 54 -9.92 21.74 -6.52
C ALA A 54 -9.33 20.53 -7.25
N ARG A 55 -8.60 20.77 -8.35
CA ARG A 55 -7.94 19.70 -9.12
C ARG A 55 -6.89 18.95 -8.31
N LEU A 56 -6.19 19.64 -7.41
CA LEU A 56 -5.24 19.01 -6.50
C LEU A 56 -5.95 18.03 -5.56
N ASN A 57 -7.12 18.42 -5.01
CA ASN A 57 -7.90 17.54 -4.16
C ASN A 57 -8.41 16.32 -4.95
N ASP A 58 -8.97 16.52 -6.14
CA ASP A 58 -9.44 15.43 -7.00
C ASP A 58 -8.32 14.43 -7.32
N ALA A 59 -7.14 14.94 -7.67
CA ALA A 59 -5.96 14.12 -7.95
C ALA A 59 -5.50 13.34 -6.71
N TYR A 60 -5.52 13.96 -5.54
CA TYR A 60 -5.14 13.33 -4.27
C TYR A 60 -6.08 12.18 -3.93
N ASP A 61 -7.39 12.42 -4.02
CA ASP A 61 -8.39 11.42 -3.69
C ASP A 61 -8.32 10.23 -4.65
N PHE A 62 -8.08 10.49 -5.94
CA PHE A 62 -7.85 9.42 -6.92
C PHE A 62 -6.60 8.58 -6.59
N VAL A 63 -5.47 9.22 -6.25
CA VAL A 63 -4.24 8.50 -5.88
C VAL A 63 -4.44 7.69 -4.61
N GLN A 64 -5.12 8.22 -3.60
CA GLN A 64 -5.45 7.49 -2.37
C GLN A 64 -6.31 6.26 -2.66
N ALA A 65 -7.34 6.39 -3.51
CA ALA A 65 -8.16 5.26 -3.92
C ALA A 65 -7.34 4.16 -4.61
N CYS A 66 -6.36 4.54 -5.45
CA CYS A 66 -5.44 3.58 -6.08
C CYS A 66 -4.57 2.85 -5.05
N VAL A 67 -4.00 3.59 -4.08
CA VAL A 67 -3.17 3.02 -3.01
C VAL A 67 -3.98 2.06 -2.14
N GLU A 68 -5.19 2.44 -1.75
CA GLU A 68 -6.09 1.56 -0.99
C GLU A 68 -6.43 0.29 -1.76
N ALA A 69 -6.80 0.41 -3.04
CA ALA A 69 -7.13 -0.74 -3.87
C ALA A 69 -5.94 -1.70 -4.00
N GLU A 70 -4.73 -1.17 -4.16
CA GLU A 70 -3.51 -1.97 -4.23
C GLU A 70 -3.19 -2.68 -2.92
N ASN A 71 -3.35 -1.98 -1.79
CA ASN A 71 -3.16 -2.57 -0.47
C ASN A 71 -4.16 -3.71 -0.21
N ARG A 72 -5.45 -3.50 -0.55
CA ARG A 72 -6.47 -4.55 -0.45
C ARG A 72 -6.11 -5.77 -1.30
N ARG A 73 -5.65 -5.54 -2.55
CA ARG A 73 -5.20 -6.61 -3.44
C ARG A 73 -4.03 -7.41 -2.85
N LYS A 74 -3.03 -6.73 -2.28
CA LYS A 74 -1.88 -7.38 -1.64
C LYS A 74 -2.29 -8.19 -0.41
N SER A 75 -3.15 -7.65 0.46
CA SER A 75 -3.63 -8.36 1.64
C SER A 75 -4.35 -9.67 1.29
N LEU A 76 -5.15 -9.70 0.23
CA LEU A 76 -5.81 -10.93 -0.23
C LEU A 76 -4.83 -11.98 -0.77
N LEU A 77 -3.70 -11.57 -1.34
CA LEU A 77 -2.66 -12.50 -1.81
C LEU A 77 -1.85 -13.11 -0.67
N VAL A 78 -1.68 -12.38 0.45
CA VAL A 78 -1.03 -12.91 1.65
C VAL A 78 -1.89 -14.01 2.28
N ILE A 79 -3.20 -13.77 2.42
CA ILE A 79 -4.14 -14.75 2.99
C ILE A 79 -4.18 -16.04 2.17
N LYS A 80 -4.21 -15.94 0.82
CA LYS A 80 -4.18 -17.13 -0.04
C LYS A 80 -2.89 -17.95 0.08
N ARG A 81 -1.73 -17.30 0.31
CA ARG A 81 -0.47 -18.02 0.51
C ARG A 81 -0.43 -18.78 1.84
N GLU A 82 -0.98 -18.20 2.90
CA GLU A 82 -1.06 -18.84 4.21
C GLU A 82 -2.04 -20.02 4.21
N GLU A 83 -3.11 -19.96 3.42
CA GLU A 83 -4.06 -21.07 3.26
C GLU A 83 -3.46 -22.26 2.47
N ASP A 84 -2.61 -22.01 1.46
CA ASP A 84 -1.97 -23.07 0.66
C ASP A 84 -0.80 -23.77 1.37
N GLU A 85 -0.17 -23.15 2.39
CA GLU A 85 0.90 -23.78 3.18
C GLU A 85 0.39 -24.61 4.38
N MET A 86 -0.91 -24.54 4.69
CA MET A 86 -1.51 -25.23 5.86
C MET A 86 -2.19 -26.56 5.50
N HIS A 87 -1.75 -27.22 4.42
CA HIS A 87 -2.08 -28.62 4.09
C HIS A 87 -0.79 -29.44 3.97
N GLU A 88 0.02 -29.49 5.02
CA GLU A 88 0.98 -30.59 5.19
C GLU A 88 0.20 -31.86 5.54
N GLU A 89 0.19 -32.81 4.61
CA GLU A 89 -0.40 -34.13 4.79
C GLU A 89 0.22 -34.83 6.02
N PRO A 90 -0.57 -35.54 6.86
CA PRO A 90 -0.03 -36.19 8.03
C PRO A 90 0.94 -37.30 7.61
N MET A 91 2.23 -37.12 7.89
CA MET A 91 3.22 -38.19 7.79
C MET A 91 2.90 -39.27 8.83
N VAL A 92 2.26 -40.35 8.38
CA VAL A 92 2.02 -41.52 9.22
C VAL A 92 3.36 -42.22 9.44
N GLU A 93 3.91 -42.11 10.65
CA GLU A 93 5.08 -42.88 11.08
C GLU A 93 4.74 -44.37 11.04
N ALA A 94 5.30 -45.10 10.07
CA ALA A 94 5.35 -46.55 10.12
C ALA A 94 6.33 -46.94 11.23
N ARG A 95 5.81 -47.24 12.41
CA ARG A 95 6.58 -47.76 13.54
C ARG A 95 6.85 -49.24 13.32
N ASP A 96 8.11 -49.58 13.12
CA ASP A 96 8.63 -50.94 13.10
C ASP A 96 8.60 -51.62 14.49
N GLU A 97 8.64 -52.96 14.44
CA GLU A 97 9.11 -53.95 15.45
C GLU A 97 8.07 -54.72 16.32
N PRO A 98 8.38 -55.95 16.84
CA PRO A 98 9.25 -57.05 16.33
C PRO A 98 8.70 -58.50 16.51
N ALA A 99 9.43 -59.45 15.92
CA ALA A 99 9.57 -60.92 16.11
C ALA A 99 8.68 -61.74 17.09
N GLY A 100 8.16 -62.86 16.59
CA GLY A 100 7.75 -64.04 17.37
C GLY A 100 7.85 -65.33 16.54
N GLN A 101 8.78 -66.21 16.92
CA GLN A 101 9.06 -67.50 16.27
C GLN A 101 8.18 -68.65 16.83
N ASN A 102 7.97 -69.67 15.96
CA ASN A 102 7.96 -71.13 16.20
C ASN A 102 6.63 -71.93 16.24
N GLN A 103 6.58 -72.87 15.26
CA GLN A 103 6.21 -74.32 15.31
C GLN A 103 4.73 -74.69 15.60
N ALA A 104 4.11 -75.76 15.08
CA ALA A 104 4.45 -76.93 14.25
C ALA A 104 3.17 -77.27 13.42
N GLU A 105 3.20 -78.09 12.37
CA GLU A 105 2.83 -79.54 12.36
C GLU A 105 3.27 -80.08 10.98
N ASP A 106 4.22 -81.00 10.92
CA ASP A 106 4.03 -82.46 10.95
C ASP A 106 3.01 -82.97 9.91
N HIS A 107 3.52 -83.55 8.83
CA HIS A 107 2.73 -84.42 7.96
C HIS A 107 3.58 -85.64 7.61
N SER A 108 3.34 -86.71 8.38
CA SER A 108 3.71 -88.08 8.08
C SER A 108 2.76 -88.67 7.03
N GLU A 109 3.37 -89.38 6.08
CA GLU A 109 2.91 -90.57 5.34
C GLU A 109 1.55 -90.56 4.60
N PHE A 110 1.62 -90.75 3.27
CA PHE A 110 1.17 -91.99 2.60
C PHE A 110 1.93 -92.18 1.28
#